data_AF-A0AAD6U4R3-F1
#
_entry.id   AF-A0AAD6U4R3-F1
#
_cell.length_a   1.000
_cell.length_b   1.000
_cell.length_c   1.000
_cell.angle_alpha   90.00
_cell.angle_beta   90.00
_cell.angle_gamma   90.00
#
_symmetry.space_group_name_H-M   'P 1'
#
loop_
_entity.id
_entity.type
_entity.pdbx_description
1 polymer ?
#
loop_
_entity_poly.entity_id
_entity_poly.type
_entity_poly.pdbx_seq_one_letter_code
_entity_poly.pdbx_strand_id
1 'polypeptide(L)'
;MYANHGSTIVAFEVGRLSAKGGHAHVQAVPVPLKLKDKVEEAFRAEGLLLGIDFEEDPDAALDACAGGRGSYFRVDLPNGRKMVHLMKDHVPFSIQFGRQVLVSLLNMPDRLDWKACTLAEDEDRADAQAFKAAFLPFDPTL
;
A
#
# COMPACT_ATOMS: atom_id res chain seq x y z
N MET A 1 3.13 1.99 17.16
CA MET A 1 1.92 1.14 17.22
C MET A 1 2.17 -0.28 16.72
N TYR A 2 2.33 -0.52 15.41
CA TYR A 2 2.40 -1.89 14.84
C TYR A 2 3.48 -2.81 15.45
N ALA A 3 4.64 -2.25 15.80
CA ALA A 3 5.71 -3.02 16.46
C ALA A 3 5.28 -3.66 17.79
N ASN A 4 4.37 -3.00 18.55
CA ASN A 4 3.81 -3.55 19.78
C ASN A 4 2.94 -4.79 19.55
N HIS A 5 2.54 -5.04 18.30
CA HIS A 5 1.72 -6.16 17.85
C HIS A 5 2.51 -7.15 16.96
N GLY A 6 3.84 -7.22 17.11
CA GLY A 6 4.68 -8.17 16.38
C GLY A 6 4.64 -8.00 14.86
N SER A 7 4.32 -6.80 14.39
CA SER A 7 4.12 -6.48 12.99
C SER A 7 4.91 -5.23 12.60
N THR A 8 5.24 -5.13 11.31
CA THR A 8 5.72 -3.92 10.66
C THR A 8 4.64 -3.38 9.72
N ILE A 9 4.81 -2.16 9.22
CA ILE A 9 3.89 -1.56 8.25
C ILE A 9 4.48 -1.69 6.84
N VAL A 10 3.61 -2.03 5.88
CA VAL A 10 3.82 -1.73 4.47
C VAL A 10 2.79 -0.68 4.09
N ALA A 11 3.25 0.49 3.68
CA ALA A 11 2.38 1.55 3.18
C ALA A 11 2.53 1.63 1.67
N PHE A 12 1.42 1.72 0.94
CA PHE A 12 1.49 1.96 -0.49
C PHE A 12 0.51 3.04 -0.91
N GLU A 13 0.91 3.77 -1.94
CA GLU A 13 0.21 4.93 -2.45
C GLU A 13 -0.01 4.78 -3.95
N VAL A 14 -1.25 5.03 -4.36
CA VAL A 14 -1.61 5.18 -5.77
C VAL A 14 -1.92 6.65 -6.01
N GLY A 15 -0.96 7.37 -6.58
CA GLY A 15 -1.13 8.75 -7.02
C GLY A 15 -1.63 8.77 -8.46
N ARG A 16 -2.90 9.15 -8.69
CA ARG A 16 -3.44 9.30 -10.05
C ARG A 16 -3.81 10.73 -10.34
N LEU A 17 -3.32 11.22 -11.47
CA LEU A 17 -3.79 12.45 -12.08
C LEU A 17 -4.93 12.13 -13.05
N SER A 18 -6.02 12.90 -12.97
CA SER A 18 -7.08 12.88 -13.97
C SER A 18 -7.38 14.29 -14.46
N ALA A 19 -8.06 14.41 -15.59
CA ALA A 19 -8.51 15.70 -16.14
C ALA A 19 -9.42 16.50 -15.19
N LYS A 20 -9.96 15.87 -14.13
CA LYS A 20 -10.82 16.50 -13.12
C LYS A 20 -10.10 16.77 -11.79
N GLY A 21 -8.77 16.61 -11.76
CA GLY A 21 -7.95 16.63 -10.55
C GLY A 21 -7.39 15.26 -10.19
N GLY A 22 -6.36 15.25 -9.34
CA GLY A 22 -5.72 14.01 -8.87
C GLY A 22 -6.11 13.67 -7.44
N HIS A 23 -6.17 12.38 -7.14
CA HIS A 23 -6.30 11.86 -5.77
C HIS A 23 -5.18 10.87 -5.51
N ALA A 24 -4.55 10.99 -4.34
CA ALA A 24 -3.67 9.98 -3.80
C ALA A 24 -4.47 9.08 -2.86
N HIS A 25 -4.35 7.77 -3.02
CA HIS A 25 -4.90 6.80 -2.10
C HIS A 25 -3.75 6.08 -1.40
N VAL A 26 -3.57 6.35 -0.12
CA VAL A 26 -2.59 5.68 0.74
C VAL A 26 -3.28 4.59 1.55
N GLN A 27 -2.72 3.39 1.53
CA GLN A 27 -3.15 2.28 2.38
C GLN A 27 -1.97 1.84 3.27
N ALA A 28 -2.27 1.56 4.53
CA ALA A 28 -1.32 1.05 5.50
C ALA A 28 -1.73 -0.36 5.90
N VAL A 29 -0.90 -1.35 5.60
CA VAL A 29 -1.19 -2.76 5.87
C VAL A 29 -0.14 -3.32 6.84
N PRO A 30 -0.54 -3.78 8.04
CA PRO A 30 0.38 -4.46 8.93
C PRO A 30 0.78 -5.83 8.36
N VAL A 31 2.07 -6.10 8.37
CA VAL A 31 2.68 -7.37 7.95
C VAL A 31 3.42 -7.98 9.15
N PRO A 32 3.20 -9.26 9.48
CA PRO A 32 3.94 -9.93 10.54
C PRO A 32 5.46 -9.82 10.36
N LEU A 33 6.21 -9.60 11.43
CA LEU A 33 7.67 -9.40 11.35
C LEU A 33 8.41 -10.54 10.62
N LYS A 34 7.90 -11.78 10.71
CA LYS A 34 8.44 -12.96 10.02
C LYS A 34 8.36 -12.88 8.48
N LEU A 35 7.54 -11.99 7.93
CA LEU A 35 7.36 -11.79 6.49
C LEU A 35 8.03 -10.50 5.97
N LYS A 36 8.60 -9.67 6.85
CA LYS A 36 9.12 -8.34 6.48
C LYS A 36 10.15 -8.38 5.34
N ASP A 37 11.00 -9.41 5.32
CA ASP A 37 12.09 -9.55 4.35
C ASP A 37 11.61 -10.09 2.99
N LYS A 38 10.36 -10.57 2.91
CA LYS A 38 9.73 -11.07 1.67
C LYS A 38 8.92 -10.02 0.92
N VAL A 39 8.69 -8.85 1.53
CA VAL A 39 7.81 -7.82 0.96
C VAL A 39 8.34 -7.33 -0.39
N GLU A 40 9.61 -6.94 -0.47
CA GLU A 40 10.20 -6.41 -1.70
C GLU A 40 10.14 -7.44 -2.84
N GLU A 41 10.53 -8.69 -2.57
CA GLU A 41 10.49 -9.77 -3.55
C GLU A 41 9.06 -10.02 -4.06
N ALA A 42 8.07 -10.00 -3.16
CA ALA A 42 6.66 -10.17 -3.55
C ALA A 42 6.19 -9.05 -4.50
N PHE A 43 6.55 -7.79 -4.24
CA PHE A 43 6.24 -6.68 -5.14
C PHE A 43 6.92 -6.82 -6.49
N ARG A 44 8.21 -7.20 -6.52
CA ARG A 44 8.96 -7.40 -7.77
C ARG A 44 8.39 -8.56 -8.60
N ALA A 45 8.10 -9.69 -7.95
CA ALA A 45 7.57 -10.88 -8.62
C ALA A 45 6.20 -10.62 -9.24
N GLU A 46 5.27 -10.05 -8.48
CA GLU A 46 3.94 -9.71 -9.00
C GLU A 46 4.01 -8.59 -10.04
N GLY A 47 4.89 -7.61 -9.82
CA GLY A 47 5.10 -6.52 -10.76
C GLY A 47 5.55 -7.04 -12.12
N LEU A 48 6.53 -7.95 -12.15
CA LEU A 48 7.00 -8.59 -13.38
C LEU A 48 5.89 -9.31 -14.13
N LEU A 49 5.01 -10.03 -13.43
CA LEU A 49 3.87 -10.73 -14.04
C LEU A 49 2.86 -9.79 -14.69
N LEU A 50 2.72 -8.57 -14.17
CA LEU A 50 1.75 -7.57 -14.62
C LEU A 50 2.36 -6.46 -15.50
N GLY A 51 3.66 -6.53 -15.80
CA GLY A 51 4.38 -5.49 -16.54
C GLY A 51 4.53 -4.17 -15.77
N ILE A 52 4.61 -4.25 -14.44
CA ILE A 52 4.87 -3.15 -13.53
C ILE A 52 6.34 -3.21 -13.14
N ASP A 53 7.13 -2.33 -13.77
CA ASP A 53 8.55 -2.17 -13.49
C ASP A 53 8.77 -1.10 -12.41
N PHE A 54 9.79 -1.26 -11.58
CA PHE A 54 10.13 -0.28 -10.56
C PHE A 54 11.36 0.53 -10.97
N GLU A 55 11.30 1.84 -10.74
CA GLU A 55 12.34 2.80 -11.07
C GLU A 55 13.63 2.54 -10.28
N GLU A 56 14.78 2.76 -10.93
CA GLU A 56 16.10 2.63 -10.31
C GLU A 56 16.34 3.69 -9.23
N ASP A 57 15.84 4.91 -9.46
CA ASP A 57 15.85 6.03 -8.52
C ASP A 57 14.41 6.44 -8.15
N PRO A 58 13.87 5.89 -7.04
CA PRO A 58 12.53 6.21 -6.58
C PRO A 58 12.32 7.68 -6.18
N ASP A 59 13.37 8.37 -5.73
CA ASP A 59 13.28 9.77 -5.31
C ASP A 59 13.15 10.69 -6.53
N ALA A 60 14.03 10.51 -7.52
CA ALA A 60 13.94 11.24 -8.78
C ALA A 60 12.61 11.00 -9.51
N ALA A 61 12.08 9.77 -9.45
CA ALA A 61 10.79 9.42 -10.03
C ALA A 61 9.61 10.19 -9.38
N LEU A 62 9.60 10.31 -8.06
CA LEU A 62 8.57 11.09 -7.34
C LEU A 62 8.71 12.59 -7.63
N ASP A 63 9.94 13.11 -7.69
CA ASP A 63 10.20 14.51 -8.02
C ASP A 63 9.70 14.87 -9.44
N ALA A 64 9.85 13.95 -10.40
CA ALA A 64 9.28 14.11 -11.74
C ALA A 64 7.75 14.23 -11.73
N CYS A 65 7.07 13.56 -10.78
CA CYS A 65 5.62 13.63 -10.61
C CYS A 65 5.14 14.83 -9.79
N ALA A 66 6.05 15.54 -9.10
CA ALA A 66 5.71 16.65 -8.22
C ALA A 66 4.90 17.73 -8.95
N GLY A 67 3.97 18.37 -8.23
CA GLY A 67 3.06 19.36 -8.80
C GLY A 67 1.95 18.78 -9.68
N GLY A 68 1.68 17.46 -9.58
CA GLY A 68 0.63 16.80 -10.36
C GLY A 68 1.01 16.61 -11.83
N ARG A 69 2.29 16.30 -12.09
CA ARG A 69 2.82 16.13 -13.46
C ARG A 69 2.88 14.67 -13.92
N GLY A 70 2.53 13.73 -13.06
CA GLY A 70 2.52 12.31 -13.38
C GLY A 70 1.70 11.49 -12.40
N SER A 71 1.39 10.25 -12.80
CA SER A 71 0.76 9.25 -11.96
C SER A 71 1.80 8.19 -11.56
N TYR A 72 1.71 7.69 -10.33
CA TYR A 72 2.68 6.73 -9.80
C TYR A 72 2.03 5.74 -8.85
N PHE A 73 2.66 4.58 -8.74
CA PHE A 73 2.52 3.70 -7.59
C PHE A 73 3.80 3.78 -6.75
N ARG A 74 3.64 3.94 -5.43
CA ARG A 74 4.74 3.90 -4.46
C ARG A 74 4.43 2.85 -3.41
N VAL A 75 5.45 2.12 -2.97
CA VAL A 75 5.39 1.30 -1.76
C VAL A 75 6.58 1.60 -0.86
N ASP A 76 6.29 1.88 0.41
CA ASP A 76 7.26 1.99 1.48
C ASP A 76 7.48 0.62 2.12
N LEU A 77 8.73 0.16 2.10
CA LEU A 77 9.14 -1.15 2.56
C LEU A 77 9.43 -1.13 4.07
N PRO A 78 9.35 -2.29 4.76
CA PRO A 78 9.64 -2.39 6.19
C PRO A 78 11.04 -1.95 6.62
N ASN A 79 11.99 -1.91 5.69
CA ASN A 79 13.38 -1.51 5.93
C ASN A 79 13.63 0.00 5.73
N GLY A 80 12.57 0.79 5.49
CA GLY A 80 12.66 2.23 5.27
C GLY A 80 13.01 2.65 3.84
N ARG A 81 13.30 1.70 2.94
CA ARG A 81 13.39 1.98 1.50
C ARG A 81 11.99 2.10 0.89
N LYS A 82 11.93 2.61 -0.33
CA LYS A 82 10.71 2.69 -1.13
C LYS A 82 10.96 2.16 -2.55
N MET A 83 9.90 1.72 -3.20
CA MET A 83 9.90 1.38 -4.62
C MET A 83 8.82 2.22 -5.29
N VAL A 84 9.10 2.70 -6.50
CA VAL A 84 8.20 3.56 -7.26
C VAL A 84 8.05 2.99 -8.67
N HIS A 85 6.83 3.03 -9.20
CA HIS A 85 6.52 2.75 -10.59
C HIS A 85 5.83 3.97 -11.18
N LEU A 86 6.39 4.52 -12.26
CA LEU A 86 5.74 5.59 -13.01
C LEU A 86 4.67 4.99 -13.93
N MET A 87 3.42 5.42 -13.74
CA MET A 87 2.32 4.96 -14.59
C MET A 87 2.39 5.68 -15.93
N LYS A 88 2.40 4.90 -17.01
CA LYS A 88 2.37 5.43 -18.37
C LYS A 88 0.96 5.80 -18.78
N ASP A 89 0.82 6.90 -19.52
CA ASP A 89 -0.46 7.27 -20.12
C ASP A 89 -0.99 6.14 -21.00
N HIS A 90 -2.30 5.92 -20.95
CA HIS A 90 -3.01 4.87 -21.68
C HIS A 90 -2.65 3.42 -21.32
N VAL A 91 -1.74 3.19 -20.37
CA VAL A 91 -1.48 1.86 -19.81
C VAL A 91 -2.35 1.67 -18.57
N PRO A 92 -3.27 0.68 -18.55
CA PRO A 92 -4.08 0.43 -17.38
C PRO A 92 -3.22 -0.01 -16.20
N PHE A 93 -3.40 0.64 -15.06
CA PHE A 93 -2.87 0.18 -13.77
C PHE A 93 -4.04 -0.28 -12.88
N SER A 94 -3.85 -1.29 -12.04
CA SER A 94 -4.87 -1.68 -11.07
C SER A 94 -4.65 -0.95 -9.74
N ILE A 95 -5.64 -0.19 -9.27
CA ILE A 95 -5.57 0.45 -7.94
C ILE A 95 -5.53 -0.61 -6.80
N GLN A 96 -5.82 -1.87 -7.12
CA GLN A 96 -5.75 -3.01 -6.20
C GLN A 96 -4.37 -3.67 -6.20
N PHE A 97 -3.40 -3.23 -7.00
CA PHE A 97 -2.08 -3.88 -7.11
C PHE A 97 -1.42 -4.09 -5.74
N GLY A 98 -1.34 -3.05 -4.90
CA GLY A 98 -0.77 -3.18 -3.56
C GLY A 98 -1.52 -4.19 -2.68
N ARG A 99 -2.85 -4.22 -2.76
CA ARG A 99 -3.67 -5.22 -2.08
C ARG A 99 -3.35 -6.62 -2.59
N GLN A 100 -3.32 -6.82 -3.91
CA GLN A 100 -3.06 -8.10 -4.57
C GLN A 100 -1.74 -8.73 -4.11
N VAL A 101 -0.66 -7.94 -4.09
CA VAL A 101 0.64 -8.38 -3.59
C VAL A 101 0.54 -8.84 -2.13
N LEU A 102 -0.08 -8.02 -1.28
CA LEU A 102 -0.09 -8.26 0.16
C LEU A 102 -1.03 -9.40 0.58
N VAL A 103 -2.18 -9.56 -0.07
CA VAL A 103 -3.06 -10.70 0.22
C VAL A 103 -2.43 -12.03 -0.19
N SER A 104 -1.66 -12.04 -1.28
CA SER A 104 -0.86 -13.21 -1.67
C SER A 104 0.23 -13.50 -0.63
N LEU A 105 1.01 -12.47 -0.24
CA LEU A 105 2.06 -12.60 0.77
C LEU A 105 1.54 -13.06 2.14
N LEU A 106 0.35 -12.59 2.55
CA LEU A 106 -0.31 -12.94 3.80
C LEU A 106 -1.09 -14.25 3.75
N ASN A 107 -1.19 -14.89 2.57
CA ASN A 107 -1.99 -16.09 2.32
C ASN A 107 -3.48 -15.88 2.68
N MET A 108 -4.05 -14.77 2.21
CA MET A 108 -5.45 -14.36 2.42
C MET A 108 -6.13 -13.99 1.08
N PRO A 109 -6.13 -14.87 0.06
CA PRO A 109 -6.61 -14.54 -1.29
C PRO A 109 -8.08 -14.11 -1.33
N ASP A 110 -8.89 -14.60 -0.41
CA ASP A 110 -10.28 -14.24 -0.14
C ASP A 110 -10.47 -12.75 0.20
N ARG A 111 -9.42 -12.06 0.66
CA ARG A 111 -9.44 -10.62 0.97
C ARG A 111 -9.08 -9.71 -0.21
N LEU A 112 -8.85 -10.29 -1.39
CA LEU A 112 -8.54 -9.53 -2.61
C LEU A 112 -9.75 -8.70 -3.06
N ASP A 113 -10.94 -9.31 -3.08
CA ASP A 113 -12.16 -8.59 -3.44
C ASP A 113 -12.68 -7.81 -2.24
N TRP A 114 -12.51 -6.48 -2.29
CA TRP A 114 -12.98 -5.58 -1.25
C TRP A 114 -14.49 -5.64 -1.02
N LYS A 115 -15.28 -6.05 -2.03
CA LYS A 115 -16.73 -6.22 -1.88
C LYS A 115 -17.10 -7.51 -1.15
N ALA A 116 -16.26 -8.54 -1.27
CA ALA A 116 -16.45 -9.81 -0.60
C ALA A 116 -15.82 -9.84 0.80
N CYS A 117 -14.96 -8.87 1.12
CA CYS A 117 -14.22 -8.75 2.39
C CYS A 117 -14.88 -7.79 3.39
N THR A 118 -16.19 -7.53 3.28
CA THR A 118 -16.93 -6.69 4.24
C THR A 118 -17.30 -7.48 5.48
N LEU A 119 -17.14 -6.90 6.67
CA LEU A 119 -17.60 -7.49 7.93
C LEU A 119 -19.02 -7.03 8.25
N ALA A 120 -19.65 -7.63 9.26
CA ALA A 120 -20.87 -7.08 9.82
C ALA A 120 -20.57 -5.72 10.50
N GLU A 121 -21.56 -4.82 10.55
CA GLU A 121 -21.37 -3.46 11.09
C GLU A 121 -20.83 -3.48 12.54
N ASP A 122 -21.29 -4.41 13.37
CA ASP A 122 -20.84 -4.54 14.76
C ASP A 122 -19.37 -5.00 14.87
N GLU A 123 -18.93 -5.87 13.95
CA GLU A 123 -17.53 -6.33 13.89
C GLU A 123 -16.62 -5.19 13.41
N ASP A 124 -16.99 -4.50 12.33
CA ASP A 124 -16.26 -3.33 11.82
C ASP A 124 -16.15 -2.24 12.91
N ARG A 125 -17.25 -2.01 13.66
CA ARG A 125 -17.27 -1.06 14.77
C ARG A 125 -16.33 -1.48 15.90
N ALA A 126 -16.29 -2.76 16.25
CA ALA A 126 -15.38 -3.29 17.27
C ALA A 126 -13.92 -3.13 16.86
N ASP A 127 -13.57 -3.47 15.61
CA ASP A 127 -12.23 -3.30 15.05
C ASP A 127 -11.80 -1.83 15.05
N ALA A 128 -12.69 -0.91 14.67
CA ALA A 128 -12.41 0.52 14.70
C ALA A 128 -12.11 1.03 16.13
N GLN A 129 -12.84 0.55 17.15
CA GLN A 129 -12.58 0.93 18.54
C GLN A 129 -11.27 0.32 19.06
N ALA A 130 -10.98 -0.93 18.71
CA ALA A 130 -9.73 -1.59 19.07
C ALA A 130 -8.52 -0.86 18.46
N PHE A 131 -8.61 -0.46 17.18
CA PHE A 131 -7.58 0.34 16.53
C PHE A 131 -7.38 1.68 17.23
N LYS A 132 -8.46 2.43 17.53
CA LYS A 132 -8.37 3.72 18.23
C LYS A 132 -7.67 3.59 19.59
N ALA A 133 -8.03 2.56 20.37
CA ALA A 133 -7.38 2.30 21.65
C ALA A 133 -5.88 1.96 21.49
N ALA A 134 -5.52 1.15 20.49
CA ALA A 134 -4.13 0.80 20.21
C ALA A 134 -3.30 1.99 19.68
N PHE A 135 -3.93 2.88 18.91
CA PHE A 135 -3.29 4.07 18.34
C PHE A 135 -3.14 5.21 19.33
N LEU A 136 -3.97 5.27 20.38
CA LEU A 136 -4.03 6.38 21.36
C LEU A 136 -2.64 6.85 21.87
N PRO A 137 -1.69 5.99 22.26
CA PRO A 137 -0.36 6.43 22.74
C PRO A 137 0.54 7.03 21.65
N PHE A 138 0.14 6.91 20.38
CA PHE A 138 0.87 7.36 19.20
C PHE A 138 0.16 8.50 18.47
N ASP A 139 -1.01 8.94 18.95
CA ASP A 139 -1.79 10.00 18.33
C ASP A 139 -1.13 11.37 18.57
N PRO A 140 -0.61 12.04 17.53
CA PRO A 140 0.07 13.32 17.68
C PRO A 140 -0.90 14.51 17.82
N THR A 141 -2.22 14.28 17.73
CA THR A 141 -3.25 15.33 17.78
C THR A 141 -3.84 15.53 19.18
N LEU A 142 -3.44 14.70 20.14
CA LEU A 142 -3.81 14.79 21.56
C LEU A 142 -2.90 15.73 22.35
#